data_AF-A0A9N7NCM6-F1
#
_entry.id   AF-A0A9N7NCM6-F1
#
_cell.length_a   1.000
_cell.length_b   1.000
_cell.length_c   1.000
_cell.angle_alpha   90.00
_cell.angle_beta   90.00
_cell.angle_gamma   90.00
#
_symmetry.space_group_name_H-M   'P 1'
#
loop_
_entity.id
_entity.type
_entity.pdbx_description
1 polymer ?
#
loop_
_entity_poly.entity_id
_entity_poly.type
_entity_poly.pdbx_seq_one_letter_code
_entity_poly.pdbx_strand_id
1 'polypeptide(L)'
;MQMGDVGAKLSIDFVVSTGDNFYSDGLNGVNDTAFAESFSKIYTARSLQKPWYAILGNHDYHGNTEAQLSPLLKKRDRRWNCFRSYIVQAGSIR
;
A
#
# COMPACT_ATOMS: atom_id res chain seq x y z
N MET A 1 -18.94 2.47 -7.42
CA MET A 1 -17.89 3.40 -7.88
C MET A 1 -16.56 2.76 -7.58
N GLN A 2 -15.64 2.64 -8.55
CA GLN A 2 -14.34 2.00 -8.31
C GLN A 2 -13.32 3.02 -7.81
N MET A 3 -12.33 2.57 -7.03
CA MET A 3 -11.29 3.43 -6.47
C MET A 3 -10.51 4.20 -7.55
N GLY A 4 -10.28 3.57 -8.71
CA GLY A 4 -9.64 4.22 -9.86
C GLY A 4 -10.43 5.42 -10.39
N ASP A 5 -11.76 5.32 -10.45
CA ASP A 5 -12.64 6.41 -10.90
C ASP A 5 -12.60 7.58 -9.92
N VAL A 6 -12.62 7.30 -8.61
CA VAL A 6 -12.50 8.30 -7.55
C VAL A 6 -11.15 9.01 -7.66
N GLY A 7 -10.06 8.25 -7.79
CA GLY A 7 -8.72 8.81 -7.94
C GLY A 7 -8.59 9.74 -9.14
N ALA A 8 -9.25 9.40 -10.26
CA ALA A 8 -9.25 10.23 -11.46
C ALA A 8 -10.08 11.50 -11.26
N LYS A 9 -11.29 11.37 -10.70
CA LYS A 9 -12.19 12.51 -10.46
C LYS A 9 -11.59 13.54 -9.49
N LEU A 10 -10.92 13.08 -8.44
CA LEU A 10 -10.33 13.93 -7.41
C LEU A 10 -8.89 14.36 -7.72
N SER A 11 -8.26 13.78 -8.76
CA SER A 11 -6.85 14.04 -9.10
C SER A 11 -5.90 13.86 -7.91
N ILE A 12 -5.99 12.69 -7.26
CA ILE A 12 -5.26 12.43 -6.00
C ILE A 12 -3.73 12.48 -6.16
N ASP A 13 -3.05 12.86 -5.07
CA ASP A 13 -1.59 12.88 -5.00
C ASP A 13 -0.99 11.61 -4.40
N PHE A 14 -1.70 10.96 -3.46
CA PHE A 14 -1.28 9.75 -2.78
C PHE A 14 -2.47 8.97 -2.24
N VAL A 15 -2.19 7.76 -1.74
CA VAL A 15 -3.15 6.90 -1.04
C VAL A 15 -2.59 6.60 0.35
N VAL A 16 -3.47 6.56 1.36
CA VAL A 16 -3.14 6.07 2.71
C VAL A 16 -3.82 4.73 2.92
N SER A 17 -3.07 3.69 3.26
CA SER A 17 -3.59 2.39 3.71
C SER A 17 -3.46 2.31 5.24
N THR A 18 -4.56 2.06 5.93
CA THR A 18 -4.65 2.16 7.39
C THR A 18 -4.35 0.83 8.11
N GLY A 19 -3.71 -0.11 7.43
CA GLY A 19 -3.42 -1.45 7.94
C GLY A 19 -4.29 -2.53 7.32
N ASP A 20 -4.05 -3.77 7.76
CA ASP A 20 -4.67 -4.99 7.24
C ASP A 20 -4.48 -5.11 5.72
N ASN A 21 -3.23 -4.95 5.31
CA ASN A 21 -2.89 -4.86 3.89
C ASN A 21 -3.01 -6.21 3.18
N PHE A 22 -2.72 -7.31 3.90
CA PHE A 22 -2.74 -8.66 3.34
C PHE A 22 -3.48 -9.64 4.28
N TYR A 23 -4.65 -10.10 3.84
CA TYR A 23 -5.45 -11.10 4.54
C TYR A 23 -5.10 -12.53 4.10
N SER A 24 -5.33 -13.55 4.95
CA SER A 24 -5.74 -13.44 6.36
C SER A 24 -4.57 -13.22 7.32
N ASP A 25 -3.35 -13.59 6.93
CA ASP A 25 -2.22 -13.71 7.86
C ASP A 25 -0.96 -12.99 7.36
N GLY A 26 -1.13 -11.80 6.77
CA GLY A 26 -0.02 -10.99 6.29
C GLY A 26 0.73 -11.61 5.11
N LEU A 27 2.00 -11.25 4.96
CA LEU A 27 2.90 -11.84 3.97
C LEU A 27 3.85 -12.83 4.65
N ASN A 28 4.24 -13.91 3.99
CA ASN A 28 5.24 -14.85 4.52
C ASN A 28 6.69 -14.36 4.32
N GLY A 29 6.91 -13.41 3.42
CA GLY A 29 8.24 -12.88 3.13
C GLY A 29 8.24 -11.89 1.96
N VAL A 30 9.42 -11.34 1.65
CA VAL A 30 9.55 -10.31 0.60
C VAL A 30 9.24 -10.79 -0.82
N ASN A 31 9.26 -12.11 -1.02
CA ASN A 31 8.97 -12.77 -2.30
C ASN A 31 7.55 -13.35 -2.37
N ASP A 32 6.72 -13.15 -1.34
CA ASP A 32 5.35 -13.64 -1.32
C ASP A 32 4.57 -13.10 -2.55
N THR A 33 3.78 -13.97 -3.18
CA THR A 33 2.98 -13.63 -4.36
C THR A 33 1.77 -12.79 -4.00
N ALA A 34 1.28 -12.88 -2.75
CA ALA A 34 0.17 -12.09 -2.24
C ALA A 34 0.42 -10.58 -2.38
N PHE A 35 1.67 -10.13 -2.32
CA PHE A 35 2.00 -8.73 -2.61
C PHE A 35 1.59 -8.32 -4.04
N ALA A 36 1.90 -9.15 -5.03
CA ALA A 36 1.52 -8.85 -6.41
C ALA A 36 0.01 -9.07 -6.64
N GLU A 37 -0.54 -10.12 -6.06
CA GLU A 37 -1.93 -10.57 -6.28
C GLU A 37 -2.96 -9.68 -5.58
N SER A 38 -2.60 -9.06 -4.45
CA SER A 38 -3.50 -8.22 -3.66
C SER A 38 -3.19 -6.72 -3.75
N PHE A 39 -2.01 -6.34 -4.27
CA PHE A 39 -1.64 -4.93 -4.43
C PHE A 39 -1.22 -4.58 -5.86
N SER A 40 -0.09 -5.10 -6.34
CA SER A 40 0.50 -4.59 -7.60
C SER A 40 -0.37 -4.80 -8.84
N LYS A 41 -1.01 -5.97 -8.95
CA LYS A 41 -1.87 -6.32 -10.09
C LYS A 41 -3.32 -5.87 -9.93
N ILE A 42 -3.71 -5.42 -8.74
CA ILE A 42 -5.08 -4.98 -8.45
C ILE A 42 -5.23 -3.49 -8.73
N TYR A 43 -4.37 -2.66 -8.15
CA TYR A 43 -4.48 -1.21 -8.25
C TYR A 43 -3.79 -0.67 -9.50
N THR A 44 -4.20 -1.11 -10.70
CA THR A 44 -3.53 -0.81 -11.98
C THR A 44 -4.04 0.45 -12.67
N ALA A 45 -5.15 1.03 -12.21
CA ALA A 45 -5.69 2.27 -12.76
C ALA A 45 -4.63 3.39 -12.77
N ARG A 46 -4.59 4.19 -13.85
CA ARG A 46 -3.61 5.27 -14.03
C ARG A 46 -3.63 6.29 -12.88
N SER A 47 -4.82 6.60 -12.38
CA SER A 47 -5.05 7.49 -11.23
C SER A 47 -4.48 6.96 -9.91
N LEU A 48 -4.24 5.64 -9.80
CA LEU A 48 -3.69 4.98 -8.62
C LEU A 48 -2.18 4.69 -8.75
N GLN A 49 -1.55 5.12 -9.85
CA GLN A 49 -0.09 5.08 -10.02
C GLN A 49 0.56 6.24 -9.25
N LYS A 50 0.31 6.26 -7.94
CA LYS A 50 0.71 7.28 -6.96
C LYS A 50 1.43 6.62 -5.80
N PRO A 51 2.11 7.34 -4.91
CA PRO A 51 2.63 6.78 -3.67
C PRO A 51 1.50 6.28 -2.78
N TRP A 52 1.67 5.08 -2.23
CA TRP A 52 0.85 4.50 -1.18
C TRP A 52 1.64 4.52 0.12
N TYR A 53 1.05 5.12 1.15
CA TYR A 53 1.58 5.16 2.51
C TYR A 53 0.77 4.20 3.37
N ALA A 54 1.33 3.04 3.66
CA ALA A 54 0.68 1.96 4.39
C ALA A 54 1.26 1.82 5.80
N ILE A 55 0.40 1.67 6.80
CA ILE A 55 0.83 1.17 8.11
C ILE A 55 0.45 -0.31 8.26
N LEU A 56 0.90 -0.96 9.32
CA LEU A 56 0.54 -2.34 9.64
C LEU A 56 -0.76 -2.39 10.44
N GLY A 57 -1.66 -3.29 10.08
CA GLY A 57 -2.84 -3.65 10.88
C GLY A 57 -2.66 -5.00 11.57
N ASN A 58 -3.66 -5.46 12.33
CA ASN A 58 -3.57 -6.69 13.12
C ASN A 58 -3.35 -7.95 12.27
N HIS A 59 -3.97 -8.05 11.09
CA HIS A 59 -3.76 -9.20 10.21
C HIS A 59 -2.34 -9.28 9.66
N ASP A 60 -1.69 -8.12 9.45
CA ASP A 60 -0.31 -8.06 9.01
C ASP A 60 0.66 -8.64 10.06
N TYR A 61 0.32 -8.51 11.34
CA TYR A 61 1.10 -9.03 12.47
C TYR A 61 1.03 -10.55 12.62
N HIS A 62 0.10 -11.24 11.97
CA HIS A 62 0.10 -12.70 11.94
C HIS A 62 1.20 -13.26 11.01
N GLY A 63 1.71 -12.44 10.09
CA GLY A 63 2.76 -12.80 9.15
C GLY A 63 4.08 -12.08 9.40
N ASN A 64 4.89 -12.01 8.34
CA ASN A 64 6.18 -11.35 8.32
C ASN A 64 6.03 -9.83 8.08
N THR A 65 5.81 -9.10 9.16
CA THR A 65 5.74 -7.62 9.11
C THR A 65 7.01 -6.98 8.56
N GLU A 66 8.19 -7.56 8.84
CA GLU A 66 9.46 -7.07 8.31
C GLU A 66 9.53 -7.15 6.78
N ALA A 67 8.80 -8.08 6.15
CA ALA A 67 8.67 -8.10 4.70
C ALA A 67 7.94 -6.86 4.18
N GLN A 68 6.83 -6.48 4.81
CA GLN A 68 6.05 -5.28 4.43
C GLN A 68 6.85 -3.99 4.63
N LEU A 69 7.60 -3.91 5.72
CA LEU A 69 8.49 -2.79 6.05
C LEU A 69 9.77 -2.76 5.19
N SER A 70 10.10 -3.87 4.53
CA SER A 70 11.35 -4.02 3.80
C SER A 70 11.45 -3.08 2.60
N PRO A 71 12.61 -2.45 2.36
CA PRO A 71 12.87 -1.74 1.11
C PRO A 71 12.79 -2.66 -0.12
N LEU A 72 12.85 -3.99 0.05
CA LEU A 72 12.72 -4.95 -1.05
C LEU A 72 11.30 -4.93 -1.66
N LEU A 73 10.24 -4.76 -0.85
CA LEU A 73 8.88 -4.64 -1.39
C LEU A 73 8.70 -3.34 -2.20
N LYS A 74 9.28 -2.24 -1.71
CA LYS A 74 9.34 -0.97 -2.46
C LYS A 74 10.13 -1.08 -3.77
N LYS A 75 11.15 -1.96 -3.84
CA LYS A 75 11.84 -2.25 -5.11
C LYS A 75 10.97 -3.04 -6.08
N ARG A 76 10.09 -3.93 -5.59
CA ARG A 76 9.14 -4.68 -6.42
C ARG A 76 8.01 -3.78 -6.96
N ASP A 77 7.54 -2.84 -6.15
CA ASP A 77 6.58 -1.82 -6.57
C ASP A 77 6.88 -0.49 -5.87
N ARG A 78 7.33 0.51 -6.65
CA ARG A 78 7.77 1.81 -6.13
C ARG A 78 6.67 2.61 -5.43
N ARG A 79 5.40 2.24 -5.64
CA ARG A 79 4.25 2.85 -4.98
C ARG A 79 4.20 2.47 -3.51
N TRP A 80 4.70 1.29 -3.14
CA TRP A 80 4.62 0.78 -1.78
C TRP A 80 5.60 1.48 -0.84
N ASN A 81 5.06 2.24 0.11
CA ASN A 81 5.79 2.75 1.25
C ASN A 81 5.06 2.23 2.49
N CYS A 82 5.66 1.29 3.22
CA CYS A 82 5.08 0.79 4.47
C CYS A 82 6.05 0.91 5.65
N PHE A 83 5.62 1.62 6.69
CA PHE A 83 6.42 1.91 7.88
C PHE A 83 5.49 1.75 9.10
N ARG A 84 6.07 1.58 10.29
CA ARG A 84 5.29 1.37 11.54
C ARG A 84 4.41 2.58 11.89
N SER A 85 4.87 3.78 11.56
CA SER A 85 4.13 5.03 11.73
C SER A 85 4.69 6.09 10.76
N TYR A 86 3.88 7.12 10.49
CA TYR A 86 4.27 8.25 9.65
C TYR A 86 3.64 9.55 10.12
N ILE A 87 4.30 10.63 9.75
CA ILE A 87 3.70 11.96 9.62
C ILE A 87 3.81 12.33 8.15
N VAL A 88 2.67 12.59 7.50
CA VAL A 88 2.63 13.07 6.11
C VAL A 88 2.22 14.54 6.13
N GLN A 89 3.06 15.40 5.55
CA GLN A 89 2.75 16.81 5.34
C GLN A 89 2.23 16.97 3.90
N ALA A 90 0.94 17.24 3.76
CA ALA A 90 0.25 17.31 2.45
C ALA A 90 -0.01 18.75 1.98
N GLY A 91 0.61 19.77 2.60
CA GLY A 91 0.31 21.16 2.32
C GLY A 91 -1.15 21.51 2.64
N SER A 92 -1.75 22.41 1.85
CA SER A 92 -3.17 22.78 2.00
C SER A 92 -4.06 21.70 1.38
N ILE A 93 -4.80 20.98 2.22
CA ILE A 93 -5.86 20.08 1.77
C ILE A 93 -7.07 20.95 1.40
N ARG A 94 -7.47 20.92 0.12
CA ARG A 94 -8.64 21.64 -0.40
C ARG A 94 -9.87 20.73 -0.43
#